data_AF-A0A7S0ZB24-F1
#
_entry.id   AF-A0A7S0ZB24-F1
#
_cell.length_a   1.000
_cell.length_b   1.000
_cell.length_c   1.000
_cell.angle_alpha   90.00
_cell.angle_beta   90.00
_cell.angle_gamma   90.00
#
_symmetry.space_group_name_H-M   'P 1'
#
loop_
_entity.id
_entity.type
_entity.pdbx_description
1 polymer ?
#
loop_
_entity_poly.entity_id
_entity_poly.type
_entity_poly.pdbx_seq_one_letter_code
_entity_poly.pdbx_strand_id
1 'polypeptide(L)'
;IKDSVQDADSYLQIAAKLFTSAGVSSLIHVFNTQDAKNPELRVPHVYQSGLGLPDKSYYTERTELFESYLKYMNQLSELYGVEIHAEKVLEFEKVKADAHLTRVECRDPDLTYNKMSFEEVEKLMPSFFGNLGIPDEKKNEVIVQNPKILEFLSEKLGDFDKETLQSHLLFKLMDKFASLGKLELVEAHFG
;
A
#
# COMPACT_ATOMS: atom_id res chain seq x y z
N ILE A 1 -6.90 13.32 -7.63
CA ILE A 1 -6.05 13.14 -6.42
C ILE A 1 -5.79 14.49 -5.74
N LYS A 2 -5.13 15.47 -6.39
CA LYS A 2 -4.83 16.79 -5.78
C LYS A 2 -6.05 17.51 -5.18
N ASP A 3 -7.21 17.44 -5.82
CA ASP A 3 -8.44 18.07 -5.27
C ASP A 3 -9.24 17.14 -4.36
N SER A 4 -8.97 15.83 -4.41
CA SER A 4 -9.82 14.80 -3.79
C SER A 4 -9.29 14.29 -2.46
N VAL A 5 -7.98 14.38 -2.22
CA VAL A 5 -7.33 13.93 -0.98
C VAL A 5 -7.04 15.15 -0.13
N GLN A 6 -7.75 15.29 0.98
CA GLN A 6 -7.63 16.40 1.92
C GLN A 6 -7.07 15.96 3.28
N ASP A 7 -7.22 14.67 3.60
CA ASP A 7 -6.90 14.05 4.89
C ASP A 7 -6.74 12.52 4.71
N ALA A 8 -6.52 11.81 5.82
CA ALA A 8 -6.38 10.35 5.83
C ALA A 8 -7.65 9.62 5.33
N ASP A 9 -8.84 10.10 5.67
CA ASP A 9 -10.09 9.46 5.26
C ASP A 9 -10.29 9.53 3.75
N SER A 10 -10.19 10.73 3.18
CA SER A 10 -10.27 10.93 1.73
C SER A 10 -9.12 10.23 1.00
N TYR A 11 -7.93 10.14 1.58
CA TYR A 11 -6.85 9.29 1.07
C TYR A 11 -7.31 7.83 0.96
N LEU A 12 -7.87 7.25 2.03
CA LEU A 12 -8.27 5.84 2.07
C LEU A 12 -9.38 5.53 1.06
N GLN A 13 -10.35 6.44 0.90
CA GLN A 13 -11.39 6.31 -0.12
C GLN A 13 -10.81 6.30 -1.54
N ILE A 14 -9.88 7.22 -1.83
CA ILE A 14 -9.24 7.29 -3.15
C ILE A 14 -8.31 6.09 -3.37
N ALA A 15 -7.58 5.63 -2.34
CA ALA A 15 -6.76 4.43 -2.39
C ALA A 15 -7.60 3.19 -2.74
N ALA A 16 -8.75 3.00 -2.08
CA ALA A 16 -9.67 1.90 -2.39
C ALA A 16 -10.20 1.97 -3.84
N LYS A 17 -10.57 3.18 -4.31
CA LYS A 17 -11.00 3.38 -5.71
C LYS A 17 -9.90 3.09 -6.72
N LEU A 18 -8.67 3.53 -6.48
CA LEU A 18 -7.53 3.23 -7.35
C LEU A 18 -7.17 1.75 -7.34
N PHE A 19 -7.30 1.09 -6.19
CA PHE A 19 -7.14 -0.35 -6.08
C PHE A 19 -8.16 -1.10 -6.95
N THR A 20 -9.45 -0.79 -6.82
CA THR A 20 -10.52 -1.49 -7.55
C THR A 20 -10.58 -1.14 -9.04
N SER A 21 -10.25 0.09 -9.43
CA SER A 21 -10.34 0.54 -10.83
C SER A 21 -9.05 0.38 -11.63
N ALA A 22 -7.88 0.41 -10.99
CA ALA A 22 -6.58 0.43 -11.66
C ALA A 22 -5.56 -0.56 -11.07
N GLY A 23 -5.92 -1.34 -10.05
CA GLY A 23 -5.03 -2.33 -9.43
C GLY A 23 -3.83 -1.70 -8.72
N VAL A 24 -3.94 -0.45 -8.27
CA VAL A 24 -2.89 0.26 -7.51
C VAL A 24 -3.00 -0.13 -6.03
N SER A 25 -2.02 -0.87 -5.53
CA SER A 25 -1.99 -1.34 -4.13
C SER A 25 -1.11 -0.43 -3.26
N SER A 26 -1.59 0.79 -2.98
CA SER A 26 -0.80 1.86 -2.35
C SER A 26 -0.47 1.63 -0.87
N LEU A 27 -1.34 0.95 -0.12
CA LEU A 27 -1.15 0.68 1.32
C LEU A 27 -1.08 -0.81 1.63
N ILE A 28 -2.08 -1.53 1.14
CA ILE A 28 -2.31 -2.95 1.35
C ILE A 28 -2.81 -3.55 0.05
N HIS A 29 -2.69 -4.86 -0.09
CA HIS A 29 -3.22 -5.61 -1.21
C HIS A 29 -4.33 -6.54 -0.71
N VAL A 30 -5.50 -6.48 -1.34
CA VAL A 30 -6.65 -7.33 -0.97
C VAL A 30 -6.96 -8.26 -2.12
N PHE A 31 -7.08 -9.56 -1.86
CA PHE A 31 -7.42 -10.53 -2.91
C PHE A 31 -8.19 -11.70 -2.32
N ASN A 32 -9.02 -12.35 -3.13
CA ASN A 32 -9.83 -13.48 -2.67
C ASN A 32 -9.19 -14.79 -3.11
N THR A 33 -8.78 -15.62 -2.15
CA THR A 33 -8.20 -16.95 -2.42
C THR A 33 -8.67 -17.98 -1.38
N GLN A 34 -8.22 -19.22 -1.52
CA GLN A 34 -8.56 -20.29 -0.57
C GLN A 34 -8.02 -20.00 0.83
N ASP A 35 -8.76 -20.41 1.86
CA ASP A 35 -8.26 -20.44 3.23
C ASP A 35 -7.23 -21.57 3.37
N ALA A 36 -6.01 -21.25 3.81
CA ALA A 36 -4.94 -22.22 4.00
C ALA A 36 -5.27 -23.34 4.99
N LYS A 37 -6.17 -23.09 5.96
CA LYS A 37 -6.64 -24.08 6.94
C LYS A 37 -7.99 -24.69 6.58
N ASN A 38 -8.69 -24.15 5.57
CA ASN A 38 -9.93 -24.72 5.03
C ASN A 38 -10.06 -24.47 3.52
N PRO A 39 -9.41 -25.28 2.67
CA PRO A 39 -9.33 -25.02 1.22
C PRO A 39 -10.68 -25.02 0.46
N GLU A 40 -11.74 -25.55 1.06
CA GLU A 40 -13.11 -25.51 0.53
C GLU A 40 -13.72 -24.10 0.60
N LEU A 41 -13.17 -23.22 1.44
CA LEU A 41 -13.60 -21.84 1.59
C LEU A 41 -12.70 -20.89 0.80
N ARG A 42 -13.31 -19.91 0.15
CA ARG A 42 -12.60 -18.73 -0.38
C ARG A 42 -12.92 -17.53 0.51
N VAL A 43 -11.87 -16.91 1.01
CA VAL A 43 -11.96 -15.75 1.91
C VAL A 43 -11.09 -14.61 1.37
N PRO A 44 -11.42 -13.35 1.66
CA PRO A 44 -10.50 -12.24 1.44
C PRO A 44 -9.21 -12.42 2.24
N HIS A 45 -8.09 -12.10 1.60
CA HIS A 45 -6.76 -12.00 2.19
C HIS A 45 -6.29 -10.54 2.09
N VAL A 46 -5.66 -10.05 3.15
CA VAL A 46 -5.06 -8.70 3.22
C VAL A 46 -3.57 -8.82 3.46
N TYR A 47 -2.78 -8.38 2.49
CA TYR A 47 -1.32 -8.43 2.51
C TYR A 47 -0.74 -7.03 2.65
N GLN A 48 0.42 -6.91 3.30
CA GLN A 48 1.17 -5.66 3.29
C GLN A 48 1.62 -5.33 1.85
N SER A 49 1.60 -4.05 1.50
CA SER A 49 1.95 -3.60 0.15
C SER A 49 2.47 -2.16 0.17
N GLY A 50 2.87 -1.64 -0.98
CA GLY A 50 3.00 -0.20 -1.18
C GLY A 50 4.22 0.42 -0.52
N LEU A 51 5.27 -0.35 -0.29
CA LEU A 51 6.64 0.19 -0.28
C LEU A 51 7.10 0.28 -1.75
N GLY A 52 7.97 1.22 -2.08
CA GLY A 52 8.59 1.28 -3.41
C GLY A 52 9.98 0.65 -3.47
N LEU A 53 10.65 0.48 -2.33
CA LEU A 53 11.85 -0.36 -2.23
C LEU A 53 11.47 -1.82 -1.90
N PRO A 54 12.32 -2.81 -2.24
CA PRO A 54 11.97 -4.23 -2.20
C PRO A 54 11.49 -4.80 -0.85
N ASP A 55 12.01 -4.28 0.26
CA ASP A 55 11.71 -4.76 1.61
C ASP A 55 11.91 -3.64 2.64
N LYS A 56 11.34 -3.78 3.84
CA LYS A 56 11.52 -2.82 4.93
C LYS A 56 13.00 -2.59 5.28
N SER A 57 13.86 -3.61 5.15
CA SER A 57 15.28 -3.48 5.49
C SER A 57 16.00 -2.47 4.59
N TYR A 58 15.50 -2.18 3.38
CA TYR A 58 16.10 -1.18 2.50
C TYR A 58 15.97 0.24 3.07
N TYR A 59 14.94 0.49 3.86
CA TYR A 59 14.70 1.79 4.50
C TYR A 59 15.60 2.01 5.74
N THR A 60 16.34 1.00 6.18
CA THR A 60 17.26 1.07 7.33
C THR A 60 18.71 0.75 6.96
N GLU A 61 18.93 -0.24 6.08
CA GLU A 61 20.26 -0.78 5.75
C GLU A 61 20.82 -0.29 4.41
N ARG A 62 19.98 0.24 3.52
CA ARG A 62 20.35 0.60 2.13
C ARG A 62 20.12 2.09 1.85
N THR A 63 20.48 2.94 2.80
CA THR A 63 20.24 4.40 2.72
C THR A 63 20.97 5.06 1.55
N GLU A 64 22.03 4.43 1.02
CA GLU A 64 22.72 4.89 -0.20
C GLU A 64 21.84 4.83 -1.45
N LEU A 65 20.74 4.08 -1.44
CA LEU A 65 19.78 4.03 -2.55
C LEU A 65 18.77 5.19 -2.52
N PHE A 66 18.69 5.95 -1.43
CA PHE A 66 17.66 6.99 -1.28
C PHE A 66 17.79 8.09 -2.32
N GLU A 67 19.00 8.53 -2.66
CA GLU A 67 19.20 9.54 -3.71
C GLU A 67 18.69 9.06 -5.07
N SER A 68 18.96 7.80 -5.42
CA SER A 68 18.49 7.21 -6.69
C SER A 68 16.97 7.03 -6.69
N TYR A 69 16.39 6.68 -5.54
CA TYR A 69 14.96 6.51 -5.40
C TYR A 69 14.19 7.85 -5.46
N LEU A 70 14.72 8.91 -4.83
CA LEU A 70 14.21 10.28 -4.97
C LEU A 70 14.31 10.77 -6.42
N LYS A 71 15.44 10.51 -7.09
CA LYS A 71 15.60 10.82 -8.51
C LYS A 71 14.56 10.10 -9.36
N TYR A 72 14.29 8.82 -9.10
CA TYR A 72 13.25 8.05 -9.81
C TYR A 72 11.86 8.67 -9.64
N MET A 73 11.47 9.00 -8.39
CA MET A 73 10.19 9.67 -8.10
C MET A 73 10.05 10.99 -8.87
N ASN A 74 11.12 11.80 -8.91
CA ASN A 74 11.13 13.07 -9.64
C ASN A 74 11.08 12.88 -11.16
N GLN A 75 11.74 11.84 -11.71
CA GLN A 75 11.64 11.52 -13.14
C GLN A 75 10.22 11.11 -13.53
N LEU A 76 9.50 10.35 -12.69
CA LEU A 76 8.09 10.07 -12.92
C LEU A 76 7.25 11.34 -12.85
N SER A 77 7.49 12.19 -11.85
CA SER A 77 6.84 13.50 -11.71
C SER A 77 6.96 14.34 -12.97
N GLU A 78 8.17 14.41 -13.55
CA GLU A 78 8.44 15.12 -14.81
C GLU A 78 7.75 14.46 -16.01
N LEU A 79 7.88 13.13 -16.14
CA LEU A 79 7.32 12.39 -17.27
C LEU A 79 5.80 12.55 -17.38
N TYR A 80 5.10 12.52 -16.24
CA TYR A 80 3.64 12.64 -16.21
C TYR A 80 3.17 14.10 -16.08
N GLY A 81 4.09 15.06 -15.91
CA GLY A 81 3.75 16.48 -15.72
C GLY A 81 2.97 16.75 -14.44
N VAL A 82 3.23 15.97 -13.38
CA VAL A 82 2.53 16.07 -12.09
C VAL A 82 3.53 16.19 -10.96
N GLU A 83 3.56 17.35 -10.31
CA GLU A 83 4.43 17.60 -9.15
C GLU A 83 4.03 16.76 -7.93
N ILE A 84 5.04 16.15 -7.30
CA ILE A 84 5.00 15.47 -6.01
C ILE A 84 6.16 15.95 -5.12
N HIS A 85 6.05 15.73 -3.81
CA HIS A 85 7.15 15.93 -2.85
C HIS A 85 7.84 14.59 -2.57
N ALA A 86 8.87 14.22 -3.35
CA ALA A 86 9.51 12.92 -3.27
C ALA A 86 10.11 12.62 -1.87
N GLU A 87 10.68 13.61 -1.20
CA GLU A 87 11.24 13.46 0.15
C GLU A 87 10.15 13.13 1.18
N LYS A 88 8.97 13.74 1.04
CA LYS A 88 7.81 13.42 1.90
C LYS A 88 7.32 11.99 1.66
N VAL A 89 7.32 11.53 0.41
CA VAL A 89 6.98 10.15 0.08
C VAL A 89 7.98 9.17 0.69
N LEU A 90 9.29 9.47 0.59
CA LEU A 90 10.32 8.64 1.22
C LEU A 90 10.15 8.57 2.74
N GLU A 91 9.93 9.69 3.43
CA GLU A 91 9.72 9.69 4.88
C GLU A 91 8.43 8.94 5.28
N PHE A 92 7.35 9.10 4.52
CA PHE A 92 6.14 8.30 4.73
C PHE A 92 6.42 6.80 4.62
N GLU A 93 7.14 6.39 3.57
CA GLU A 93 7.46 4.97 3.36
C GLU A 93 8.41 4.42 4.42
N LYS A 94 9.37 5.22 4.92
CA LYS A 94 10.24 4.84 6.05
C LYS A 94 9.41 4.52 7.30
N VAL A 95 8.51 5.41 7.69
CA VAL A 95 7.66 5.23 8.87
C VAL A 95 6.74 4.02 8.69
N LYS A 96 6.19 3.81 7.49
CA LYS A 96 5.36 2.64 7.19
C LYS A 96 6.16 1.33 7.18
N ALA A 97 7.40 1.35 6.69
CA ALA A 97 8.26 0.17 6.62
C ALA A 97 8.51 -0.46 8.01
N ASP A 98 8.50 0.34 9.08
CA ASP A 98 8.61 -0.16 10.45
C ASP A 98 7.50 -1.16 10.81
N ALA A 99 6.28 -0.93 10.30
CA ALA A 99 5.12 -1.81 10.50
C ALA A 99 5.08 -3.02 9.57
N HIS A 100 5.94 -3.10 8.55
CA HIS A 100 6.02 -4.27 7.67
C HIS A 100 6.69 -5.46 8.37
N LEU A 101 6.33 -6.67 7.96
CA LEU A 101 7.14 -7.88 8.14
C LEU A 101 8.29 -7.87 7.14
N THR A 102 9.42 -8.45 7.53
CA THR A 102 10.52 -8.77 6.62
C THR A 102 10.12 -9.90 5.66
N ARG A 103 10.84 -10.03 4.54
CA ARG A 103 10.65 -11.15 3.60
C ARG A 103 10.80 -12.54 4.23
N VAL A 104 11.60 -12.67 5.30
CA VAL A 104 11.77 -13.94 6.02
C VAL A 104 10.53 -14.24 6.86
N GLU A 105 10.06 -13.26 7.64
CA GLU A 105 8.83 -13.35 8.42
C GLU A 105 7.60 -13.64 7.54
N CYS A 106 7.52 -13.04 6.35
CA CYS A 106 6.44 -13.32 5.38
C CYS A 106 6.37 -14.78 4.91
N ARG A 107 7.40 -15.60 5.14
CA ARG A 107 7.42 -17.03 4.78
C ARG A 107 7.00 -17.94 5.92
N ASP A 108 6.79 -17.41 7.12
CA ASP A 108 6.30 -18.15 8.27
C ASP A 108 4.76 -18.23 8.20
N PRO A 109 4.18 -19.42 7.96
CA PRO A 109 2.73 -19.57 7.81
C PRO A 109 1.98 -19.36 9.13
N ASP A 110 2.60 -19.59 10.29
CA ASP A 110 1.96 -19.37 11.58
C ASP A 110 1.92 -17.89 11.92
N LEU A 111 2.98 -17.14 11.59
CA LEU A 111 3.01 -15.68 11.76
C LEU A 111 2.06 -14.96 10.81
N THR A 112 1.88 -15.46 9.58
CA THR A 112 1.12 -14.80 8.52
C THR A 112 -0.34 -15.23 8.42
N TYR A 113 -0.77 -16.21 9.21
CA TYR A 113 -2.17 -16.62 9.27
C TYR A 113 -2.87 -15.95 10.46
N ASN A 114 -3.41 -14.75 10.26
CA ASN A 114 -4.19 -14.04 11.28
C ASN A 114 -5.63 -13.92 10.82
N LYS A 115 -6.47 -14.82 11.31
CA LYS A 115 -7.90 -14.83 10.99
C LYS A 115 -8.63 -13.77 11.81
N MET A 116 -9.32 -12.86 11.15
CA MET A 116 -10.11 -11.79 11.74
C MET A 116 -11.52 -11.80 11.11
N SER A 117 -12.48 -11.20 11.79
CA SER A 117 -13.77 -10.88 11.19
C SER A 117 -13.64 -9.70 10.21
N PHE A 118 -14.53 -9.63 9.22
CA PHE A 118 -14.57 -8.47 8.33
C PHE A 118 -14.85 -7.16 9.10
N GLU A 119 -15.71 -7.23 10.12
CA GLU A 119 -16.05 -6.09 10.97
C GLU A 119 -14.82 -5.51 11.70
N GLU A 120 -13.91 -6.37 12.18
CA GLU A 120 -12.68 -5.91 12.85
C GLU A 120 -11.75 -5.14 11.90
N VAL A 121 -11.56 -5.63 10.67
CA VAL A 121 -10.71 -4.93 9.70
C VAL A 121 -11.38 -3.65 9.17
N GLU A 122 -12.70 -3.67 9.01
CA GLU A 122 -13.48 -2.49 8.61
C GLU A 122 -13.42 -1.40 9.67
N LYS A 123 -13.42 -1.73 10.97
CA LYS A 123 -13.24 -0.75 12.05
C LYS A 123 -11.86 -0.07 12.03
N LEU A 124 -10.81 -0.77 11.60
CA LEU A 124 -9.45 -0.21 11.52
C LEU A 124 -9.30 0.74 10.32
N MET A 125 -9.96 0.46 9.20
CA MET A 125 -9.85 1.28 7.99
C MET A 125 -11.21 1.43 7.28
N PRO A 126 -12.19 2.10 7.89
CA PRO A 126 -13.58 2.11 7.41
C PRO A 126 -13.70 2.72 6.01
N SER A 127 -12.99 3.84 5.79
CA SER A 127 -12.94 4.52 4.50
C SER A 127 -12.33 3.66 3.37
N PHE A 128 -11.44 2.71 3.68
CA PHE A 128 -10.86 1.82 2.67
C PHE A 128 -11.80 0.63 2.39
N PHE A 129 -12.09 -0.18 3.41
CA PHE A 129 -12.88 -1.41 3.25
C PHE A 129 -14.32 -1.13 2.80
N GLY A 130 -14.94 -0.05 3.28
CA GLY A 130 -16.26 0.39 2.84
C GLY A 130 -16.32 0.81 1.37
N ASN A 131 -15.19 1.15 0.76
CA ASN A 131 -15.09 1.56 -0.65
C ASN A 131 -14.52 0.46 -1.57
N LEU A 132 -14.26 -0.74 -1.06
CA LEU A 132 -13.82 -1.88 -1.90
C LEU A 132 -14.96 -2.51 -2.70
N GLY A 133 -16.22 -2.24 -2.35
CA GLY A 133 -17.39 -2.84 -3.01
C GLY A 133 -17.53 -4.34 -2.74
N ILE A 134 -17.06 -4.80 -1.58
CA ILE A 134 -17.22 -6.20 -1.15
C ILE A 134 -18.69 -6.44 -0.81
N PRO A 135 -19.38 -7.42 -1.45
CA PRO A 135 -20.77 -7.75 -1.13
C PRO A 135 -20.94 -8.22 0.31
N ASP A 136 -22.04 -7.89 0.96
CA ASP A 136 -22.27 -8.19 2.37
C ASP A 136 -22.22 -9.70 2.67
N GLU A 137 -22.69 -10.55 1.75
CA GLU A 137 -22.62 -12.01 1.88
C GLU A 137 -21.18 -12.58 1.85
N LYS A 138 -20.19 -11.74 1.50
CA LYS A 138 -18.75 -12.05 1.52
C LYS A 138 -18.03 -11.45 2.73
N LYS A 139 -18.70 -10.65 3.56
CA LYS A 139 -18.14 -10.00 4.76
C LYS A 139 -18.22 -10.89 6.01
N ASN A 140 -17.61 -12.07 5.93
CA ASN A 140 -17.56 -12.99 7.06
C ASN A 140 -16.21 -12.89 7.77
N GLU A 141 -15.21 -13.53 7.17
CA GLU A 141 -13.88 -13.70 7.73
C GLU A 141 -12.84 -13.21 6.72
N VAL A 142 -11.74 -12.67 7.23
CA VAL A 142 -10.60 -12.16 6.46
C VAL A 142 -9.33 -12.75 7.05
N ILE A 143 -8.41 -13.18 6.20
CA ILE A 143 -7.07 -13.56 6.62
C ILE A 143 -6.15 -12.37 6.41
N VAL A 144 -5.56 -11.87 7.49
CA VAL A 144 -4.63 -10.73 7.46
C VAL A 144 -3.21 -11.26 7.64
N GLN A 145 -2.34 -10.98 6.67
CA GLN A 145 -0.93 -11.40 6.72
C GLN A 145 -0.19 -10.73 7.87
N ASN A 146 -0.42 -9.44 8.05
CA ASN A 146 0.27 -8.61 9.03
C ASN A 146 -0.74 -7.65 9.67
N PRO A 147 -1.37 -7.99 10.80
CA PRO A 147 -2.32 -7.11 11.47
C PRO A 147 -1.74 -5.74 11.85
N LYS A 148 -0.44 -5.68 12.18
CA LYS A 148 0.24 -4.44 12.57
C LYS A 148 0.20 -3.37 11.49
N ILE A 149 0.11 -3.74 10.20
CA ILE A 149 -0.02 -2.74 9.14
C ILE A 149 -1.37 -2.05 9.20
N LEU A 150 -2.45 -2.75 9.57
CA LEU A 150 -3.78 -2.16 9.68
C LEU A 150 -3.87 -1.26 10.92
N GLU A 151 -3.30 -1.71 12.03
CA GLU A 151 -3.16 -0.89 13.26
C GLU A 151 -2.37 0.39 12.98
N PHE A 152 -1.20 0.26 12.34
CA PHE A 152 -0.39 1.41 11.93
C PHE A 152 -1.19 2.40 11.06
N LEU A 153 -1.91 1.91 10.05
CA LEU A 153 -2.68 2.78 9.16
C LEU A 153 -3.86 3.44 9.88
N SER A 154 -4.49 2.74 10.83
CA SER A 154 -5.54 3.30 11.68
C SER A 154 -5.01 4.41 12.59
N GLU A 155 -3.79 4.28 13.12
CA GLU A 155 -3.26 5.17 14.15
C GLU A 155 -2.41 6.32 13.58
N LYS A 156 -1.65 6.08 12.51
CA LYS A 156 -0.58 6.97 12.04
C LYS A 156 -0.89 7.68 10.73
N LEU A 157 -1.84 7.19 9.93
CA LEU A 157 -2.11 7.81 8.63
C LEU A 157 -2.59 9.26 8.77
N GLY A 158 -3.31 9.58 9.86
CA GLY A 158 -3.77 10.93 10.19
C GLY A 158 -2.66 11.91 10.62
N ASP A 159 -1.46 11.43 10.95
CA ASP A 159 -0.33 12.27 11.36
C ASP A 159 0.36 12.94 10.15
N PHE A 160 0.11 12.43 8.93
CA PHE A 160 0.74 12.94 7.71
C PHE A 160 -0.06 14.09 7.10
N ASP A 161 0.65 15.12 6.65
CA ASP A 161 0.01 16.23 5.96
C ASP A 161 -0.56 15.84 4.59
N LYS A 162 -1.50 16.66 4.12
CA LYS A 162 -2.20 16.46 2.86
C LYS A 162 -1.24 16.32 1.68
N GLU A 163 -0.19 17.14 1.62
CA GLU A 163 0.79 17.12 0.55
C GLU A 163 1.56 15.78 0.50
N THR A 164 1.86 15.18 1.66
CA THR A 164 2.45 13.84 1.78
C THR A 164 1.50 12.78 1.24
N LEU A 165 0.25 12.80 1.71
CA LEU A 165 -0.79 11.85 1.29
C LEU A 165 -1.07 11.90 -0.22
N GLN A 166 -1.17 13.12 -0.78
CA GLN A 166 -1.34 13.34 -2.21
C GLN A 166 -0.14 12.86 -3.02
N SER A 167 1.07 13.24 -2.60
CA SER A 167 2.32 12.88 -3.28
C SER A 167 2.50 11.37 -3.32
N HIS A 168 2.21 10.68 -2.21
CA HIS A 168 2.31 9.23 -2.13
C HIS A 168 1.34 8.53 -3.09
N LEU A 169 0.05 8.89 -3.13
CA LEU A 169 -0.88 8.25 -4.07
C LEU A 169 -0.53 8.54 -5.53
N LEU A 170 -0.12 9.77 -5.84
CA LEU A 170 0.33 10.14 -7.18
C LEU A 170 1.54 9.30 -7.59
N PHE A 171 2.54 9.18 -6.71
CA PHE A 171 3.69 8.33 -6.96
C PHE A 171 3.28 6.87 -7.20
N LYS A 172 2.45 6.26 -6.33
CA LYS A 172 1.98 4.87 -6.51
C LYS A 172 1.20 4.66 -7.80
N LEU A 173 0.44 5.66 -8.24
CA LEU A 173 -0.24 5.62 -9.52
C LEU A 173 0.76 5.69 -10.68
N MET A 174 1.70 6.64 -10.65
CA MET A 174 2.70 6.78 -11.72
C MET A 174 3.61 5.54 -11.82
N ASP A 175 4.10 5.03 -10.70
CA ASP A 175 4.93 3.82 -10.60
C ASP A 175 4.23 2.59 -11.18
N LYS A 176 2.94 2.41 -10.87
CA LYS A 176 2.12 1.32 -11.44
C LYS A 176 2.12 1.32 -12.98
N PHE A 177 2.13 2.50 -13.59
CA PHE A 177 2.07 2.68 -15.04
C PHE A 177 3.42 3.01 -15.68
N ALA A 178 4.51 3.10 -14.89
CA ALA A 178 5.85 3.43 -15.39
C ALA A 178 6.35 2.41 -16.43
N SER A 179 6.05 1.12 -16.23
CA SER A 179 6.37 0.05 -17.19
C SER A 179 5.61 0.13 -18.52
N LEU A 180 4.50 0.88 -18.59
CA LEU A 180 3.68 1.06 -19.80
C LEU A 180 4.09 2.29 -20.61
N GLY A 181 4.84 3.22 -20.01
CA GLY A 181 5.33 4.43 -20.67
C GLY A 181 6.79 4.29 -21.09
N LYS A 182 7.05 3.95 -22.37
CA LYS A 182 8.36 3.95 -23.05
C LYS A 182 9.55 3.35 -22.26
N LEU A 183 9.94 2.14 -22.65
CA LEU A 183 11.20 1.38 -22.52
C LEU A 183 12.49 1.92 -21.83
N GLU A 184 12.64 3.19 -21.46
CA GLU A 184 13.83 3.74 -20.79
C GLU A 184 13.73 3.78 -19.24
N LEU A 185 12.51 3.75 -18.65
CA LEU A 185 12.35 3.70 -17.18
C LEU A 185 12.44 2.29 -16.59
N VAL A 186 12.40 1.26 -17.42
CA VAL A 186 12.43 -0.15 -16.98
C VAL A 186 13.75 -0.50 -16.27
N GLU A 187 14.85 0.20 -16.59
CA GLU A 187 16.15 -0.02 -15.94
C GLU A 187 16.23 0.51 -14.50
N ALA A 188 15.29 1.37 -14.08
CA ALA A 188 15.23 1.92 -12.73
C ALA A 188 14.25 1.18 -11.79
N HIS A 189 13.52 0.18 -12.28
CA HIS A 189 12.63 -0.61 -11.43
C HIS A 189 13.45 -1.52 -10.52
N PHE A 190 13.48 -1.20 -9.22
CA PHE A 190 14.10 -1.98 -8.16
C PHE A 190 13.29 -3.26 -7.83
N GLY A 191 13.11 -4.13 -8.83
CA GLY A 191 12.39 -5.40 -8.71
C GLY A 191 13.01 -6.39 -7.73
#